data_AF-A0A5C6FNG8-F1
#
_entry.id   AF-A0A5C6FNG8-F1
#
_cell.length_a   1.000
_cell.length_b   1.000
_cell.length_c   1.000
_cell.angle_alpha   90.00
_cell.angle_beta   90.00
_cell.angle_gamma   90.00
#
_symmetry.space_group_name_H-M   'P 1'
#
loop_
_entity.id
_entity.type
_entity.pdbx_description
1 polymer ?
#
loop_
_entity_poly.entity_id
_entity_poly.type
_entity_poly.pdbx_seq_one_letter_code
_entity_poly.pdbx_strand_id
1 'polypeptide(L)'
;MHLRMIMSILIVTTVGLFVIQHSDADNQSSDREARIDSTDDMDPVIRKLLTERRDTFKSLVEIVNESYLVGRAEHRQLIQVQNDLLQAELDLATTRSERLKLYQQLVDNLQAYEKLLEARFANGTTQQTDVLSTKADRLKAEVALRRQQILDE
;
A
#
# COMPACT_ATOMS: atom_id res chain seq x y z
N MET A 1 -25.24 89.00 -3.55
CA MET A 1 -26.32 88.07 -3.96
C MET A 1 -26.15 86.80 -3.14
N HIS A 2 -26.71 86.81 -1.92
CA HIS A 2 -27.94 86.07 -1.58
C HIS A 2 -27.78 84.56 -1.80
N LEU A 3 -27.43 83.80 -0.77
CA LEU A 3 -28.32 83.31 0.30
C LEU A 3 -29.03 82.03 -0.16
N ARG A 4 -28.63 80.91 0.45
CA ARG A 4 -29.45 79.85 1.08
C ARG A 4 -28.61 78.55 1.12
N MET A 5 -28.54 77.72 2.15
CA MET A 5 -29.14 77.65 3.50
C MET A 5 -28.71 76.26 4.04
N ILE A 6 -27.69 76.15 4.89
CA ILE A 6 -27.76 75.69 6.30
C ILE A 6 -28.90 74.69 6.62
N MET A 7 -28.53 73.50 7.10
CA MET A 7 -28.96 72.84 8.36
C MET A 7 -28.71 71.33 8.22
N SER A 8 -27.81 70.66 8.96
CA SER A 8 -27.73 70.51 10.42
C SER A 8 -28.88 69.69 11.03
N ILE A 9 -28.52 68.46 11.43
CA ILE A 9 -28.83 67.83 12.73
C ILE A 9 -30.09 66.94 12.86
N LEU A 10 -29.83 65.74 13.43
CA LEU A 10 -30.56 65.00 14.49
C LEU A 10 -31.21 63.64 14.16
N ILE A 11 -30.45 62.61 14.60
CA ILE A 11 -30.78 61.31 15.22
C ILE A 11 -32.26 61.07 15.57
N VAL A 12 -32.81 59.93 15.12
CA VAL A 12 -33.82 59.17 15.88
C VAL A 12 -33.48 57.68 15.82
N THR A 13 -33.29 57.12 17.01
CA THR A 13 -33.09 55.72 17.34
C THR A 13 -34.37 54.90 17.25
N THR A 14 -34.31 53.68 16.70
CA THR A 14 -35.16 52.57 17.18
C THR A 14 -34.35 51.29 17.29
N VAL A 15 -34.49 50.70 18.48
CA VAL A 15 -33.90 49.45 18.95
C VAL A 15 -34.59 48.27 18.28
N GLY A 16 -33.80 47.30 17.81
CA GLY A 16 -34.27 46.02 17.27
C GLY A 16 -33.21 44.94 17.46
N LEU A 17 -33.16 44.42 18.68
CA LEU A 17 -32.30 43.35 19.17
C LEU A 17 -32.76 41.99 18.58
N PHE A 18 -31.98 41.31 17.72
CA PHE A 18 -31.99 39.82 17.72
C PHE A 18 -30.83 39.18 16.94
N VAL A 19 -30.02 38.45 17.72
CA VAL A 19 -29.30 37.19 17.44
C VAL A 19 -27.97 37.20 16.67
N ILE A 20 -26.97 36.83 17.47
CA ILE A 20 -25.60 36.38 17.25
C ILE A 20 -25.56 35.13 16.37
N GLN A 21 -24.69 35.11 15.35
CA GLN A 21 -23.98 33.90 14.93
C GLN A 21 -22.50 34.24 14.71
N HIS A 22 -21.64 33.65 15.53
CA HIS A 22 -20.20 33.55 15.32
C HIS A 22 -19.93 32.72 14.06
N SER A 23 -19.03 33.18 13.20
CA SER A 23 -18.39 32.34 12.17
C SER A 23 -16.88 32.50 12.28
N ASP A 24 -16.31 31.77 13.23
CA ASP A 24 -14.92 31.31 13.15
C ASP A 24 -14.92 29.95 12.45
N ALA A 25 -13.80 29.65 11.79
CA ALA A 25 -13.43 28.38 11.12
C ALA A 25 -13.77 28.27 9.63
N ASP A 26 -12.83 28.75 8.80
CA ASP A 26 -12.49 28.08 7.54
C ASP A 26 -10.99 28.28 7.25
N ASN A 27 -10.15 27.59 8.01
CA ASN A 27 -8.72 27.44 7.72
C ASN A 27 -8.23 26.05 8.16
N GLN A 28 -8.90 24.99 7.67
CA GLN A 28 -8.56 23.61 8.00
C GLN A 28 -8.73 22.65 6.81
N SER A 29 -8.42 23.11 5.59
CA SER A 29 -8.49 22.30 4.38
C SER A 29 -7.14 22.07 3.67
N SER A 30 -6.05 22.72 4.08
CA SER A 30 -4.74 22.54 3.41
C SER A 30 -3.89 21.36 3.92
N ASP A 31 -4.24 20.75 5.06
CA ASP A 31 -3.34 19.80 5.75
C ASP A 31 -3.80 18.33 5.66
N ARG A 32 -4.88 18.04 4.93
CA ARG A 32 -5.46 16.67 4.86
C ARG A 32 -4.92 15.81 3.72
N GLU A 33 -4.23 16.38 2.72
CA GLU A 33 -3.88 15.66 1.49
C GLU A 33 -2.47 15.02 1.47
N ALA A 34 -1.75 15.00 2.60
CA ALA A 34 -0.37 14.45 2.65
C ALA A 34 -0.16 13.29 3.65
N ARG A 35 -1.21 12.59 4.09
CA ARG A 35 -1.05 11.36 4.89
C ARG A 35 -1.38 10.13 4.07
N ILE A 36 -0.41 9.71 3.25
CA ILE A 36 -0.37 8.33 2.75
C ILE A 36 -0.01 7.45 3.95
N ASP A 37 -1.05 6.92 4.60
CA ASP A 37 -1.09 5.72 5.43
C ASP A 37 0.26 5.30 6.04
N SER A 38 0.70 6.06 7.02
CA SER A 38 1.84 5.72 7.86
C SER A 38 1.39 4.60 8.79
N THR A 39 1.85 3.39 8.54
CA THR A 39 1.86 2.24 9.49
C THR A 39 2.31 2.60 10.92
N ASP A 40 2.84 3.80 11.17
CA ASP A 40 3.03 4.38 12.51
C ASP A 40 1.71 4.47 13.33
N ASP A 41 0.55 4.44 12.66
CA ASP A 41 -0.79 4.35 13.28
C ASP A 41 -1.33 2.90 13.33
N MET A 42 -0.49 1.91 12.98
CA MET A 42 -0.89 0.50 13.03
C MET A 42 -1.01 0.04 14.48
N ASP A 43 -2.16 -0.56 14.82
CA ASP A 43 -2.43 -1.15 16.13
C ASP A 43 -1.22 -2.02 16.57
N PRO A 44 -0.66 -1.79 17.77
CA PRO A 44 0.50 -2.54 18.25
C PRO A 44 0.31 -4.06 18.25
N VAL A 45 -0.91 -4.55 18.48
CA VAL A 45 -1.26 -5.97 18.43
C VAL A 45 -1.20 -6.48 16.99
N ILE A 46 -1.72 -5.72 16.02
CA ILE A 46 -1.64 -6.08 14.59
C ILE A 46 -0.17 -6.13 14.15
N ARG A 47 0.62 -5.09 14.50
CA ARG A 47 2.05 -5.05 14.19
C ARG A 47 2.79 -6.26 14.75
N LYS A 48 2.48 -6.66 15.99
CA LYS A 48 3.06 -7.85 16.62
C LYS A 48 2.70 -9.12 15.84
N LEU A 49 1.43 -9.32 15.49
CA LEU A 49 0.97 -10.49 14.73
C LEU A 49 1.61 -10.58 13.33
N LEU A 50 1.74 -9.45 12.63
CA LEU A 50 2.41 -9.40 11.33
C LEU A 50 3.91 -9.71 11.45
N THR A 51 4.56 -9.24 12.51
CA THR A 51 5.96 -9.57 12.82
C THR A 51 6.13 -11.07 13.08
N GLU A 52 5.28 -11.65 13.92
CA GLU A 52 5.29 -13.10 14.18
C GLU A 52 5.03 -13.92 12.91
N ARG A 53 4.11 -13.45 12.04
CA ARG A 53 3.86 -14.08 10.73
C ARG A 53 5.12 -14.03 9.83
N ARG A 54 5.79 -12.88 9.74
CA ARG A 54 7.04 -12.74 8.98
C ARG A 54 8.12 -13.67 9.52
N ASP A 55 8.33 -13.68 10.84
CA ASP A 55 9.35 -14.52 11.50
C ASP A 55 9.07 -16.02 11.31
N THR A 56 7.81 -16.41 11.33
CA THR A 56 7.37 -17.78 11.05
C THR A 56 7.70 -18.17 9.61
N PHE A 57 7.35 -17.33 8.63
CA PHE A 57 7.69 -17.62 7.22
C PHE A 57 9.19 -17.61 6.98
N LYS A 58 9.94 -16.75 7.64
CA LYS A 58 11.40 -16.74 7.54
C LYS A 58 12.00 -18.08 7.99
N SER A 59 11.58 -18.57 9.15
CA SER A 59 11.99 -19.89 9.66
C SER A 59 11.56 -21.02 8.73
N LEU A 60 10.36 -20.91 8.14
CA LEU A 60 9.86 -21.91 7.19
C LEU A 60 10.66 -21.91 5.88
N VAL A 61 11.07 -20.75 5.35
CA VAL A 61 11.95 -20.66 4.18
C VAL A 61 13.25 -21.40 4.44
N GLU A 62 13.87 -21.19 5.61
CA GLU A 62 15.11 -21.87 5.99
C GLU A 62 14.96 -23.40 5.96
N ILE A 63 13.93 -23.93 6.62
CA ILE A 63 13.64 -25.38 6.69
C ILE A 63 13.33 -25.98 5.30
N VAL A 64 12.50 -25.29 4.52
CA VAL A 64 12.10 -25.77 3.18
C VAL A 64 13.27 -25.69 2.20
N ASN A 65 14.12 -24.66 2.31
CA ASN A 65 15.32 -24.54 1.51
C ASN A 65 16.30 -25.68 1.81
N GLU A 66 16.58 -25.97 3.08
CA GLU A 66 17.41 -27.12 3.47
C GLU A 66 16.85 -28.43 2.93
N SER A 67 15.53 -28.62 3.04
CA SER A 67 14.83 -29.80 2.50
C SER A 67 14.93 -29.89 0.98
N TYR A 68 14.82 -28.76 0.28
CA TYR A 68 14.95 -28.69 -1.18
C TYR A 68 16.37 -29.06 -1.64
N LEU A 69 17.40 -28.54 -0.98
CA LEU A 69 18.80 -28.81 -1.31
C LEU A 69 19.16 -30.30 -1.20
N VAL A 70 18.50 -31.05 -0.31
CA VAL A 70 18.68 -32.50 -0.17
C VAL A 70 17.61 -33.33 -0.90
N GLY A 71 16.79 -32.70 -1.76
CA GLY A 71 15.78 -33.37 -2.59
C GLY A 71 14.55 -33.90 -1.83
N ARG A 72 14.27 -33.37 -0.63
CA ARG A 72 13.10 -33.73 0.20
C ARG A 72 11.93 -32.76 0.07
N ALA A 73 12.13 -31.60 -0.56
CA ALA A 73 11.07 -30.66 -0.89
C ALA A 73 11.08 -30.36 -2.38
N GLU A 74 9.90 -30.09 -2.94
CA GLU A 74 9.73 -29.69 -4.33
C GLU A 74 10.09 -28.21 -4.52
N HIS A 75 10.60 -27.85 -5.70
CA HIS A 75 10.90 -26.45 -6.02
C HIS A 75 9.68 -25.54 -5.87
N ARG A 76 8.48 -26.06 -6.21
CA ARG A 76 7.21 -25.36 -6.00
C ARG A 76 7.04 -24.90 -4.56
N GLN A 77 7.33 -25.78 -3.60
CA GLN A 77 7.14 -25.51 -2.19
C GLN A 77 8.10 -24.41 -1.73
N LEU A 78 9.36 -24.44 -2.20
CA LEU A 78 10.33 -23.40 -1.90
C LEU A 78 9.88 -22.03 -2.42
N ILE A 79 9.47 -21.93 -3.68
CA ILE A 79 9.01 -20.67 -4.28
C ILE A 79 7.75 -20.15 -3.55
N GLN A 80 6.81 -21.04 -3.22
CA GLN A 80 5.61 -20.66 -2.50
C GLN A 80 5.93 -20.00 -1.15
N VAL A 81 6.76 -20.65 -0.33
CA VAL A 81 7.09 -20.13 1.01
C VAL A 81 7.93 -18.85 0.92
N GLN A 82 8.83 -18.72 -0.07
CA GLN A 82 9.56 -17.48 -0.33
C GLN A 82 8.61 -16.33 -0.68
N ASN A 83 7.61 -16.59 -1.52
CA ASN A 83 6.62 -15.59 -1.88
C ASN A 83 5.72 -15.23 -0.68
N ASP A 84 5.36 -16.19 0.17
CA ASP A 84 4.61 -15.94 1.40
C ASP A 84 5.40 -15.07 2.39
N LEU A 85 6.72 -15.27 2.51
CA LEU A 85 7.61 -14.40 3.26
C LEU A 85 7.60 -12.96 2.71
N LEU A 86 7.76 -12.81 1.39
CA LEU A 86 7.74 -11.48 0.75
C LEU A 86 6.41 -10.75 0.97
N GLN A 87 5.28 -11.47 0.96
CA GLN A 87 3.98 -10.89 1.30
C GLN A 87 3.91 -10.47 2.78
N ALA A 88 4.45 -11.27 3.69
CA ALA A 88 4.50 -10.91 5.11
C ALA A 88 5.40 -9.68 5.37
N GLU A 89 6.49 -9.54 4.61
CA GLU A 89 7.34 -8.35 4.66
C GLU A 89 6.64 -7.12 4.05
N LEU A 90 5.83 -7.30 3.00
CA LEU A 90 5.03 -6.23 2.41
C LEU A 90 4.01 -5.66 3.41
N ASP A 91 3.39 -6.51 4.23
CA ASP A 91 2.42 -6.07 5.26
C ASP A 91 3.10 -5.25 6.38
N LEU A 92 4.41 -5.38 6.54
CA LEU A 92 5.21 -4.59 7.50
C LEU A 92 5.95 -3.42 6.85
N ALA A 93 5.98 -3.33 5.52
CA ALA A 93 6.75 -2.34 4.80
C ALA A 93 6.15 -0.94 4.97
N THR A 94 6.95 -0.04 5.52
CA THR A 94 6.49 1.31 5.91
C THR A 94 6.78 2.34 4.83
N THR A 95 7.84 2.11 4.06
CA THR A 95 8.27 3.02 3.02
C THR A 95 7.92 2.48 1.64
N ARG A 96 7.68 3.40 0.71
CA ARG A 96 7.47 3.04 -0.69
C ARG A 96 8.68 2.31 -1.29
N SER A 97 9.90 2.73 -0.93
CA SER A 97 11.12 2.09 -1.41
C SER A 97 11.23 0.63 -0.97
N GLU A 98 10.84 0.31 0.27
CA GLU A 98 10.76 -1.08 0.75
C GLU A 98 9.74 -1.87 -0.06
N ARG A 99 8.52 -1.33 -0.23
CA ARG A 99 7.47 -1.99 -1.02
C ARG A 99 7.89 -2.27 -2.45
N LEU A 100 8.53 -1.30 -3.12
CA LEU A 100 9.04 -1.48 -4.48
C LEU A 100 10.05 -2.62 -4.58
N LYS A 101 11.00 -2.68 -3.64
CA LYS A 101 12.01 -3.74 -3.60
C LYS A 101 11.38 -5.11 -3.42
N LEU A 102 10.42 -5.23 -2.49
CA LEU A 102 9.72 -6.48 -2.20
C LEU A 102 8.86 -6.95 -3.38
N TYR A 103 8.11 -6.04 -4.01
CA TYR A 103 7.36 -6.38 -5.22
C TYR A 103 8.27 -6.78 -6.38
N GLN A 104 9.41 -6.13 -6.56
CA GLN A 104 10.38 -6.53 -7.58
C GLN A 104 10.89 -7.95 -7.33
N GLN A 105 11.27 -8.28 -6.09
CA GLN A 105 11.69 -9.63 -5.72
C GLN A 105 10.60 -10.67 -5.96
N LEU A 106 9.34 -10.34 -5.67
CA LEU A 106 8.19 -11.21 -5.91
C LEU A 106 8.01 -11.49 -7.41
N VAL A 107 8.12 -10.45 -8.25
CA VAL A 107 8.07 -10.58 -9.72
C VAL A 107 9.21 -11.47 -10.21
N ASP A 108 10.44 -11.24 -9.75
CA ASP A 108 11.62 -11.98 -10.18
C ASP A 108 11.49 -13.48 -9.84
N ASN A 109 11.04 -13.81 -8.62
CA ASN A 109 10.79 -15.19 -8.20
C ASN A 109 9.74 -15.87 -9.09
N LEU A 110 8.60 -15.22 -9.30
CA LEU A 110 7.50 -15.76 -10.10
C LEU A 110 7.89 -15.91 -11.58
N GLN A 111 8.67 -14.97 -12.12
CA GLN A 111 9.16 -15.05 -13.49
C GLN A 111 10.16 -16.19 -13.69
N ALA A 112 11.08 -16.39 -12.75
CA ALA A 112 12.02 -17.51 -12.79
C ALA A 112 11.27 -18.85 -12.71
N TYR A 113 10.27 -18.95 -11.84
CA TYR A 113 9.47 -20.15 -11.68
C TYR A 113 8.54 -20.41 -12.88
N GLU A 114 7.93 -19.39 -13.47
CA GLU A 114 7.15 -19.51 -14.73
C GLU A 114 8.02 -20.10 -15.84
N LYS A 115 9.22 -19.57 -16.06
CA LYS A 115 10.16 -20.09 -17.09
C LYS A 115 10.51 -21.57 -16.86
N LEU A 116 10.69 -21.97 -15.61
CA LEU A 116 10.93 -23.38 -15.28
C LEU A 116 9.71 -24.25 -15.64
N LEU A 117 8.50 -23.79 -15.31
CA LEU A 117 7.28 -24.52 -15.61
C LEU A 117 7.00 -24.57 -17.12
N GLU A 118 7.29 -23.51 -17.86
CA GLU A 118 7.23 -23.51 -19.33
C GLU A 118 8.15 -24.60 -19.91
N ALA A 119 9.39 -24.68 -19.43
CA ALA A 119 10.33 -25.72 -19.85
C ALA A 119 9.84 -27.13 -19.46
N ARG A 120 9.30 -27.30 -18.25
CA ARG A 120 8.72 -28.59 -17.80
C ARG A 120 7.51 -28.98 -18.62
N PHE A 121 6.66 -28.03 -19.00
CA PHE A 121 5.47 -28.28 -19.81
C PHE A 121 5.86 -28.70 -21.23
N ALA A 122 6.84 -28.01 -21.84
CA ALA A 122 7.39 -28.39 -23.13
C ALA A 122 7.97 -29.82 -23.14
N ASN A 123 8.51 -30.27 -22.00
CA ASN A 123 9.02 -31.63 -21.81
C ASN A 123 7.96 -32.63 -21.29
N GLY A 124 6.69 -32.24 -21.14
CA GLY A 124 5.60 -33.12 -20.68
C GLY A 124 5.67 -33.50 -19.19
N THR A 125 6.40 -32.73 -18.37
CA THR A 125 6.67 -33.03 -16.93
C THR A 125 5.88 -32.14 -15.95
N THR A 126 5.06 -31.22 -16.45
CA THR A 126 4.11 -30.43 -15.65
C THR A 126 2.86 -30.14 -16.50
N GLN A 127 1.78 -29.67 -15.88
CA GLN A 127 0.54 -29.37 -16.59
C GLN A 127 0.51 -27.91 -17.06
N GLN A 128 -0.25 -27.62 -18.13
CA GLN A 128 -0.45 -26.25 -18.60
C GLN A 128 -1.11 -25.34 -17.54
N THR A 129 -1.93 -25.92 -16.67
CA THR A 129 -2.56 -25.25 -15.53
C THR A 129 -1.53 -24.67 -14.55
N ASP A 130 -0.39 -25.34 -14.37
CA ASP A 130 0.70 -24.86 -13.50
C ASP A 130 1.37 -23.62 -14.09
N VAL A 131 1.60 -23.63 -15.41
CA VAL A 131 2.17 -22.49 -16.14
C VAL A 131 1.23 -21.29 -16.05
N LEU A 132 -0.06 -21.49 -16.34
CA LEU A 132 -1.04 -20.41 -16.36
C LEU A 132 -1.33 -19.83 -14.99
N SER A 133 -1.37 -20.65 -13.93
CA SER A 133 -1.54 -20.16 -12.57
C SER A 133 -0.34 -19.33 -12.11
N THR A 134 0.88 -19.82 -12.33
CA THR A 134 2.11 -19.06 -12.01
C THR A 134 2.20 -17.75 -12.79
N LYS A 135 1.81 -17.77 -14.07
CA LYS A 135 1.73 -16.55 -14.88
C LYS A 135 0.73 -15.55 -14.33
N ALA A 136 -0.44 -16.01 -13.87
CA ALA A 136 -1.44 -15.14 -13.25
C ALA A 136 -0.89 -14.49 -11.97
N ASP A 137 -0.17 -15.25 -11.14
CA ASP A 137 0.49 -14.73 -9.95
C ASP A 137 1.58 -13.70 -10.30
N ARG A 138 2.42 -13.97 -11.31
CA ARG A 138 3.41 -12.99 -11.80
C ARG A 138 2.73 -11.70 -12.24
N LEU A 139 1.70 -11.80 -13.09
CA LEU A 139 0.99 -10.64 -13.60
C LEU A 139 0.35 -9.82 -12.47
N LYS A 140 -0.19 -10.48 -11.44
CA LYS A 140 -0.69 -9.82 -10.23
C LYS A 140 0.42 -9.04 -9.52
N ALA A 141 1.60 -9.64 -9.34
CA ALA A 141 2.75 -8.99 -8.73
C ALA A 141 3.26 -7.80 -9.57
N GLU A 142 3.32 -7.95 -10.89
CA GLU A 142 3.72 -6.86 -11.81
C GLU A 142 2.74 -5.70 -11.78
N VAL A 143 1.43 -5.96 -11.77
CA VAL A 143 0.42 -4.90 -11.63
C VAL A 143 0.61 -4.16 -10.31
N ALA A 144 0.88 -4.86 -9.20
CA ALA A 144 1.14 -4.24 -7.91
C ALA A 144 2.41 -3.38 -7.93
N LEU A 145 3.50 -3.89 -8.53
CA LEU A 145 4.74 -3.14 -8.72
C LEU A 145 4.53 -1.86 -9.54
N ARG A 146 3.83 -1.96 -10.68
CA ARG A 146 3.51 -0.83 -11.56
C ARG A 146 2.67 0.23 -10.86
N ARG A 147 1.69 -0.19 -10.06
CA ARG A 147 0.90 0.72 -9.23
C ARG A 147 1.77 1.48 -8.23
N GLN A 148 2.72 0.80 -7.58
CA GLN A 148 3.67 1.49 -6.70
C GLN A 148 4.53 2.48 -7.50
N GLN A 149 4.99 2.12 -8.71
CA GLN A 149 5.82 2.98 -9.57
C GLN A 149 5.10 4.26 -10.02
N ILE A 150 3.87 4.16 -10.52
CA ILE A 150 3.11 5.30 -11.08
C ILE A 150 2.73 6.34 -10.01
N LEU A 151 2.66 5.97 -8.73
CA LEU A 151 2.44 6.93 -7.64
C LEU A 151 3.55 8.00 -7.51
N ASP A 152 4.61 7.95 -8.35
CA ASP A 152 5.66 8.98 -8.46
C ASP A 152 5.40 10.05 -9.55
N GLU A 153 4.39 9.88 -10.42
CA GLU A 153 4.05 10.82 -11.50
C GLU A 153 2.92 11.78 -11.11
#